data_AF-A0A661QWC6-F1
#
_entry.id   AF-A0A661QWC6-F1
#
_cell.length_a   1.000
_cell.length_b   1.000
_cell.length_c   1.000
_cell.angle_alpha   90.00
_cell.angle_beta   90.00
_cell.angle_gamma   90.00
#
_symmetry.space_group_name_H-M   'P 1'
#
loop_
_entity.id
_entity.type
_entity.pdbx_description
1 polymer ?
#
loop_
_entity_poly.entity_id
_entity_poly.type
_entity_poly.pdbx_seq_one_letter_code
_entity_poly.pdbx_strand_id
1 'polypeptide(L)'
;MEAGLMLRLGQLDNLKEIEIPNDKLMHRVWDHLTQDYPGFSDFFKGAETTYKKLTVISNRQLFENIIPHKKGGLIFLGDTIGFSEANGSSGLYFGMAQADFWVRLIKKRMETNEAVWSEDFAATAKNNYQKWSVYKYIKKSYRDIVLAEKIMFKFCGSDRLLNRWWKPLMAILQMKS
;
A
#
# COMPACT_ATOMS: atom_id res chain seq x y z
N MET A 1 -3.35 -12.32 -18.38
CA MET A 1 -4.02 -11.49 -17.36
C MET A 1 -3.28 -11.69 -16.06
N GLU A 2 -2.98 -10.62 -15.33
CA GLU A 2 -2.44 -10.70 -13.97
C GLU A 2 -3.59 -10.41 -13.00
N ALA A 3 -3.74 -11.26 -11.99
CA ALA A 3 -4.70 -11.09 -10.93
C ALA A 3 -4.08 -11.57 -9.63
N GLY A 4 -4.46 -10.95 -8.51
CA GLY A 4 -3.91 -11.29 -7.22
C GLY A 4 -4.91 -11.08 -6.10
N LEU A 5 -4.74 -11.86 -5.03
CA LEU A 5 -5.42 -11.67 -3.77
C LEU A 5 -4.45 -11.00 -2.79
N MET A 6 -4.79 -9.79 -2.35
CA MET A 6 -4.06 -9.12 -1.28
C MET A 6 -4.79 -9.34 0.04
N LEU A 7 -4.12 -9.97 0.99
CA LEU A 7 -4.58 -10.01 2.38
C LEU A 7 -3.89 -8.93 3.19
N ARG A 8 -4.71 -8.10 3.85
CA ARG A 8 -4.21 -7.06 4.77
C ARG A 8 -4.27 -7.60 6.19
N LEU A 9 -3.09 -7.80 6.78
CA LEU A 9 -2.94 -8.39 8.11
C LEU A 9 -2.68 -7.32 9.19
N GLY A 10 -3.03 -6.06 8.94
CA GLY A 10 -2.74 -4.93 9.84
C GLY A 10 -3.41 -5.03 11.22
N GLN A 11 -4.51 -5.77 11.33
CA GLN A 11 -5.24 -6.02 12.59
C GLN A 11 -4.94 -7.40 13.20
N LEU A 12 -4.02 -8.19 12.62
CA LEU A 12 -3.73 -9.55 13.08
C LEU A 12 -3.27 -9.57 14.55
N ASP A 13 -2.46 -8.58 14.96
CA ASP A 13 -1.99 -8.44 16.34
C ASP A 13 -3.16 -8.25 17.35
N ASN A 14 -4.32 -7.78 16.90
CA ASN A 14 -5.52 -7.61 17.72
C ASN A 14 -6.39 -8.88 17.79
N LEU A 15 -6.11 -9.88 16.94
CA LEU A 15 -6.82 -11.15 16.87
C LEU A 15 -5.94 -12.21 17.53
N LYS A 16 -6.06 -12.31 18.86
CA LYS A 16 -5.41 -13.38 19.62
C LYS A 16 -5.81 -14.71 18.98
N GLU A 17 -4.83 -15.54 18.63
CA GLU A 17 -4.97 -16.88 18.01
C GLU A 17 -5.00 -16.98 16.48
N ILE A 18 -4.88 -15.88 15.72
CA ILE A 18 -4.77 -15.97 14.25
C ILE A 18 -3.30 -15.94 13.81
N GLU A 19 -2.84 -17.05 13.24
CA GLU A 19 -1.54 -17.14 12.59
C GLU A 19 -1.56 -16.56 11.17
N ILE A 20 -0.41 -16.04 10.72
CA ILE A 20 -0.25 -15.64 9.32
C ILE A 20 -0.43 -16.89 8.44
N PRO A 21 -1.37 -16.87 7.47
CA PRO A 21 -1.57 -17.99 6.56
C PRO A 21 -0.29 -18.39 5.84
N ASN A 22 0.01 -19.68 5.81
CA ASN A 22 1.12 -20.19 5.01
C ASN A 22 0.78 -20.23 3.51
N ASP A 23 1.80 -20.39 2.68
CA ASP A 23 1.71 -20.41 1.22
C ASP A 23 0.66 -21.41 0.69
N LYS A 24 0.62 -22.61 1.28
CA LYS A 24 -0.33 -23.66 0.90
C LYS A 24 -1.78 -23.24 1.16
N LEU A 25 -2.05 -22.61 2.30
CA LEU A 25 -3.40 -22.11 2.62
C LEU A 25 -3.79 -20.96 1.70
N MET A 26 -2.86 -20.04 1.44
CA MET A 26 -3.05 -18.92 0.53
C MET A 26 -3.42 -19.38 -0.87
N HIS A 27 -2.66 -20.32 -1.43
CA HIS A 27 -2.94 -20.88 -2.74
C HIS A 27 -4.27 -21.62 -2.79
N ARG A 28 -4.62 -22.39 -1.74
CA ARG A 28 -5.91 -23.07 -1.67
C ARG A 28 -7.09 -22.09 -1.69
N VAL A 29 -7.00 -21.00 -0.93
CA VAL A 29 -8.05 -19.97 -0.92
C VAL A 29 -8.17 -19.30 -2.28
N TRP A 30 -7.04 -18.94 -2.90
CA TRP A 30 -7.02 -18.39 -4.26
C TRP A 30 -7.65 -19.33 -5.28
N ASP A 31 -7.32 -20.61 -5.22
CA ASP A 31 -7.87 -21.63 -6.12
C ASP A 31 -9.37 -21.78 -5.92
N HIS A 32 -9.84 -21.85 -4.67
CA HIS A 32 -11.27 -21.88 -4.38
C HIS A 32 -12.01 -20.64 -4.90
N LEU A 33 -11.43 -19.44 -4.75
CA LEU A 33 -12.02 -18.22 -5.28
C LEU A 33 -12.13 -18.27 -6.81
N THR A 34 -11.04 -18.63 -7.50
CA THR A 34 -10.98 -18.63 -8.97
C THR A 34 -11.75 -19.78 -9.61
N GLN A 35 -11.99 -20.88 -8.90
CA GLN A 35 -12.67 -22.07 -9.44
C GLN A 35 -14.15 -22.13 -9.04
N ASP A 36 -14.48 -21.80 -7.80
CA ASP A 36 -15.78 -22.13 -7.21
C ASP A 36 -16.60 -20.89 -6.79
N TYR A 37 -15.96 -19.75 -6.50
CA TYR A 37 -16.67 -18.62 -5.90
C TYR A 37 -17.62 -17.95 -6.89
N PRO A 38 -18.94 -17.91 -6.62
CA PRO A 38 -19.93 -17.42 -7.57
C PRO A 38 -19.64 -16.01 -8.07
N GLY A 39 -19.71 -15.82 -9.39
CA GLY A 39 -19.41 -14.56 -10.07
C GLY A 39 -17.93 -14.26 -10.23
N PHE A 40 -17.05 -14.65 -9.29
CA PHE A 40 -15.60 -14.48 -9.46
C PHE A 40 -15.02 -15.56 -10.38
N SER A 41 -15.44 -16.82 -10.21
CA SER A 41 -14.98 -17.93 -11.05
C SER A 41 -15.34 -17.77 -12.53
N ASP A 42 -16.44 -17.08 -12.85
CA ASP A 42 -16.84 -16.77 -14.22
C ASP A 42 -15.79 -15.92 -14.96
N PHE A 43 -15.09 -15.01 -14.26
CA PHE A 43 -14.02 -14.19 -14.85
C PHE A 43 -12.79 -15.02 -15.23
N PHE A 44 -12.56 -16.15 -14.58
CA PHE A 44 -11.39 -17.00 -14.78
C PHE A 44 -11.73 -18.28 -15.56
N LYS A 45 -12.96 -18.42 -16.05
CA LYS A 45 -13.40 -19.61 -16.79
C LYS A 45 -12.55 -19.80 -18.06
N GLY A 46 -11.89 -20.95 -18.15
CA GLY A 46 -10.99 -21.27 -19.26
C GLY A 46 -9.63 -20.59 -19.21
N ALA A 47 -9.32 -19.84 -18.14
CA ALA A 47 -7.99 -19.29 -17.94
C ALA A 47 -7.03 -20.40 -17.44
N GLU A 48 -5.88 -20.53 -18.10
CA GLU A 48 -4.81 -21.40 -17.63
C GLU A 48 -3.83 -20.61 -16.78
N THR A 49 -3.44 -21.17 -15.63
CA THR A 49 -2.41 -20.53 -14.81
C THR A 49 -1.03 -21.07 -15.14
N THR A 50 -0.19 -20.21 -15.71
CA THR A 50 1.21 -20.54 -16.04
C THR A 50 2.17 -20.26 -14.87
N TYR A 51 1.78 -19.38 -13.94
CA TYR A 51 2.60 -18.99 -12.80
C TYR A 51 1.75 -18.53 -11.61
N LYS A 52 2.10 -18.97 -10.41
CA LYS A 52 1.55 -18.47 -9.13
C LYS A 52 2.70 -18.29 -8.15
N LYS A 53 2.69 -17.18 -7.41
CA LYS A 53 3.66 -16.93 -6.35
C LYS A 53 3.05 -16.06 -5.26
N LEU A 54 3.27 -16.44 -4.01
CA LEU A 54 3.01 -15.57 -2.87
C LEU A 54 4.11 -14.51 -2.75
N THR A 55 3.68 -13.25 -2.61
CA THR A 55 4.56 -12.12 -2.34
C THR A 55 4.09 -11.38 -1.11
N VAL A 56 5.03 -10.87 -0.32
CA VAL A 56 4.75 -10.03 0.84
C VAL A 56 5.10 -8.60 0.50
N ILE A 57 4.12 -7.70 0.65
CA ILE A 57 4.31 -6.25 0.45
C ILE A 57 4.17 -5.57 1.81
N SER A 58 5.13 -4.73 2.17
CA SER A 58 5.04 -3.92 3.38
C SER A 58 3.96 -2.85 3.21
N ASN A 59 2.85 -3.00 3.92
CA ASN A 59 1.67 -2.13 3.80
C ASN A 59 1.16 -1.64 5.16
N ARG A 60 2.04 -1.59 6.18
CA ARG A 60 1.64 -1.27 7.56
C ARG A 60 1.52 0.22 7.81
N GLN A 61 2.48 1.01 7.36
CA GLN A 61 2.53 2.45 7.56
C GLN A 61 3.57 3.11 6.67
N LEU A 62 3.38 4.41 6.43
CA LEU A 62 4.36 5.24 5.76
C LEU A 62 5.45 5.68 6.75
N PHE A 63 6.70 5.33 6.50
CA PHE A 63 7.83 5.78 7.32
C PHE A 63 8.14 7.25 7.05
N GLU A 64 8.05 8.08 8.08
CA GLU A 64 8.15 9.54 7.93
C GLU A 64 9.59 10.07 7.97
N ASN A 65 10.54 9.31 8.54
CA ASN A 65 11.94 9.73 8.63
C ASN A 65 12.76 9.39 7.38
N ILE A 66 12.28 9.86 6.22
CA ILE A 66 12.81 9.57 4.88
C ILE A 66 14.25 10.00 4.63
N ILE A 67 14.75 11.01 5.37
CA ILE A 67 16.17 11.41 5.38
C ILE A 67 16.64 11.26 6.83
N PRO A 68 17.24 10.13 7.21
CA PRO A 68 17.44 9.78 8.61
C PRO A 68 18.51 10.63 9.30
N HIS A 69 19.45 11.19 8.54
CA HIS A 69 20.55 11.99 9.06
C HIS A 69 20.31 13.50 8.86
N LYS A 70 20.60 14.33 9.87
CA LYS A 70 20.36 15.79 9.82
C LYS A 70 21.08 16.47 8.66
N LYS A 71 22.32 16.06 8.39
CA LYS A 71 23.13 16.58 7.28
C LYS A 71 22.78 15.93 5.93
N GLY A 72 21.78 15.06 5.86
CA GLY A 72 21.44 14.32 4.66
C GLY A 72 22.44 13.21 4.32
N GLY A 73 22.55 12.87 3.03
CA GLY A 73 23.44 11.81 2.52
C GLY A 73 22.75 10.48 2.24
N LEU A 74 21.52 10.29 2.72
CA LEU A 74 20.72 9.09 2.52
C LEU A 74 19.24 9.48 2.41
N ILE A 75 18.55 8.92 1.41
CA ILE A 75 17.11 9.07 1.22
C ILE A 75 16.52 7.65 1.10
N PHE A 76 15.54 7.33 1.92
CA PHE A 76 14.78 6.09 1.79
C PHE A 76 13.58 6.28 0.85
N LEU A 77 13.38 5.30 -0.04
CA LEU A 77 12.42 5.36 -1.14
C LEU A 77 11.60 4.07 -1.26
N GLY A 78 10.49 4.14 -1.99
CA GLY A 78 9.64 3.02 -2.37
C GLY A 78 9.16 2.21 -1.17
N ASP A 79 9.18 0.89 -1.33
CA ASP A 79 8.71 -0.06 -0.35
C ASP A 79 9.49 -0.01 0.98
N THR A 80 10.74 0.47 0.96
CA THR A 80 11.56 0.64 2.18
C THR A 80 10.90 1.60 3.17
N ILE A 81 10.12 2.57 2.69
CA ILE A 81 9.36 3.48 3.55
C ILE A 81 7.85 3.20 3.51
N GLY A 82 7.41 2.12 2.86
CA GLY A 82 5.99 1.88 2.62
C GLY A 82 5.35 2.91 1.67
N PHE A 83 6.09 3.41 0.67
CA PHE A 83 5.55 4.33 -0.35
C PHE A 83 4.84 3.57 -1.47
N SER A 84 3.80 2.81 -1.12
CA SER A 84 2.92 2.12 -2.07
C SER A 84 1.49 2.62 -1.93
N GLU A 85 0.76 2.66 -3.02
CA GLU A 85 -0.69 2.85 -2.94
C GLU A 85 -1.33 1.54 -2.45
N ALA A 86 -2.19 1.71 -1.46
CA ALA A 86 -2.57 0.64 -0.57
C ALA A 86 -3.89 -0.06 -0.99
N ASN A 87 -4.60 0.46 -2.00
CA ASN A 87 -5.84 -0.09 -2.57
C ASN A 87 -5.65 -0.88 -3.87
N GLY A 88 -4.58 -0.62 -4.63
CA GLY A 88 -4.39 -1.16 -5.98
C GLY A 88 -2.96 -1.56 -6.31
N SER A 89 -2.05 -1.53 -5.33
CA SER A 89 -0.72 -2.15 -5.43
C SER A 89 0.19 -1.61 -6.54
N SER A 90 0.14 -0.31 -6.84
CA SER A 90 1.04 0.30 -7.82
C SER A 90 2.30 0.90 -7.17
N GLY A 91 3.03 0.12 -6.36
CA GLY A 91 4.30 0.54 -5.75
C GLY A 91 5.32 1.03 -6.79
N LEU A 92 5.29 0.46 -8.00
CA LEU A 92 6.17 0.86 -9.11
C LEU A 92 5.94 2.32 -9.54
N TYR A 93 4.71 2.68 -9.93
CA TYR A 93 4.39 4.04 -10.40
C TYR A 93 4.72 5.08 -9.33
N PHE A 94 4.29 4.84 -8.10
CA PHE A 94 4.52 5.79 -7.01
C PHE A 94 5.99 5.86 -6.61
N GLY A 95 6.71 4.73 -6.63
CA GLY A 95 8.16 4.70 -6.44
C GLY A 95 8.92 5.49 -7.51
N MET A 96 8.52 5.37 -8.78
CA MET A 96 9.10 6.15 -9.88
C MET A 96 8.82 7.65 -9.72
N ALA A 97 7.58 8.03 -9.40
CA ALA A 97 7.23 9.42 -9.14
C ALA A 97 8.01 9.99 -7.95
N GLN A 98 8.22 9.18 -6.91
CA GLN A 98 9.02 9.55 -5.75
C GLN A 98 10.49 9.79 -6.14
N ALA A 99 11.07 8.88 -6.93
CA ALA A 99 12.44 9.03 -7.42
C ALA A 99 12.60 10.29 -8.27
N ASP A 100 11.67 10.57 -9.20
CA ASP A 100 11.67 11.79 -10.02
C ASP A 100 11.62 13.06 -9.14
N PHE A 101 10.77 13.09 -8.11
CA PHE A 101 10.71 14.19 -7.15
C PHE A 101 12.09 14.48 -6.54
N TRP A 102 12.77 13.47 -6.02
CA TRP A 102 14.07 13.64 -5.36
C TRP A 102 15.16 14.04 -6.34
N VAL A 103 15.22 13.40 -7.51
CA VAL A 103 16.21 13.71 -8.55
C VAL A 103 16.08 15.17 -8.98
N ARG A 104 14.85 15.65 -9.25
CA ARG A 104 14.63 17.06 -9.63
C ARG A 104 15.04 18.02 -8.53
N LEU A 105 14.69 17.71 -7.28
CA LEU A 105 15.00 18.56 -6.13
C LEU A 105 16.50 18.66 -5.89
N ILE A 106 17.22 17.53 -5.97
CA ILE A 106 18.68 17.47 -5.83
C ILE A 106 19.37 18.19 -6.99
N LYS A 107 18.93 17.95 -8.23
CA LYS A 107 19.49 18.60 -9.42
C LYS A 107 19.41 20.13 -9.31
N LYS A 108 18.24 20.67 -8.93
CA LYS A 108 18.06 22.11 -8.70
C LYS A 108 19.01 22.65 -7.61
N ARG A 109 19.27 21.86 -6.57
CA ARG A 109 20.23 22.24 -5.52
C ARG A 109 21.66 22.27 -6.06
N MET A 110 22.06 21.28 -6.86
CA MET A 110 23.39 21.22 -7.47
C MET A 110 23.67 22.38 -8.42
N GLU A 111 22.65 22.89 -9.12
CA GLU A 111 22.78 24.06 -10.00
C GLU A 111 23.07 25.37 -9.24
N THR A 112 22.80 25.41 -7.93
CA THR A 112 22.92 26.63 -7.12
C THR A 112 23.99 26.56 -6.04
N ASN A 113 24.50 25.36 -5.71
CA ASN A 113 25.44 25.13 -4.61
C ASN A 113 26.36 23.94 -4.91
N GLU A 114 27.66 24.10 -4.67
CA GLU A 114 28.63 23.00 -4.81
C GLU A 114 28.39 21.88 -3.78
N ALA A 115 27.97 22.22 -2.56
CA ALA A 115 27.58 21.26 -1.53
C ALA A 115 26.05 21.03 -1.54
N VAL A 116 25.64 19.84 -2.01
CA VAL A 116 24.22 19.43 -2.02
C VAL A 116 23.68 19.31 -0.60
N TRP A 117 24.42 18.61 0.25
CA TRP A 117 23.98 18.19 1.56
C TRP A 117 24.34 19.22 2.63
N SER A 118 23.31 19.81 3.23
CA SER A 118 23.38 20.66 4.42
C SER A 118 22.16 20.39 5.30
N GLU A 119 22.22 20.79 6.57
CA GLU A 119 21.07 20.65 7.48
C GLU A 119 19.85 21.43 6.96
N ASP A 120 20.08 22.64 6.46
CA ASP A 120 19.06 23.50 5.86
C ASP A 120 18.40 22.87 4.63
N PHE A 121 19.20 22.27 3.74
CA PHE A 121 18.66 21.60 2.56
C PHE A 121 17.86 20.37 2.96
N ALA A 122 18.36 19.54 3.88
CA ALA A 122 17.64 18.35 4.34
C ALA A 122 16.29 18.71 4.97
N ALA A 123 16.24 19.75 5.80
CA ALA A 123 15.00 20.23 6.41
C ALA A 123 14.00 20.76 5.37
N THR A 124 14.48 21.61 4.45
CA THR A 124 13.64 22.18 3.38
C THR A 124 13.12 21.09 2.45
N ALA A 125 13.96 20.12 2.11
CA ALA A 125 13.62 19.01 1.24
C ALA A 125 12.56 18.10 1.86
N LYS A 126 12.66 17.77 3.16
CA LYS A 126 11.61 17.04 3.90
C LYS A 126 10.27 17.79 3.86
N ASN A 127 10.29 19.10 4.10
CA ASN A 127 9.07 19.93 4.08
C ASN A 127 8.41 19.95 2.69
N ASN A 128 9.21 20.11 1.63
CA ASN A 128 8.72 20.07 0.26
C ASN A 128 8.12 18.71 -0.10
N TYR A 129 8.78 17.63 0.32
CA TYR A 129 8.29 16.28 0.11
C TYR A 129 6.94 16.04 0.81
N GLN A 130 6.78 16.49 2.05
CA GLN A 130 5.52 16.38 2.78
C GLN A 130 4.38 17.22 2.18
N LYS A 131 4.73 18.30 1.47
CA LYS A 131 3.76 19.17 0.77
C LYS A 131 3.35 18.63 -0.60
N TRP A 132 4.15 17.74 -1.19
CA TRP A 132 3.92 17.16 -2.51
C TRP A 132 2.60 16.40 -2.57
N SER A 133 1.84 16.61 -3.66
CA SER A 133 0.47 16.08 -3.81
C SER A 133 0.43 14.55 -3.75
N VAL A 134 1.39 13.87 -4.37
CA VAL A 134 1.47 12.40 -4.37
C VAL A 134 1.76 11.86 -2.97
N TYR A 135 2.66 12.47 -2.22
CA TYR A 135 2.89 12.10 -0.82
C TYR A 135 1.61 12.23 0.01
N LYS A 136 0.89 13.35 -0.12
CA LYS A 136 -0.39 13.57 0.58
C LYS A 136 -1.44 12.54 0.19
N TYR A 137 -1.51 12.19 -1.10
CA TYR A 137 -2.42 11.18 -1.61
C TYR A 137 -2.14 9.80 -0.98
N ILE A 138 -0.88 9.34 -1.02
CA ILE A 138 -0.51 8.04 -0.42
C ILE A 138 -0.77 8.05 1.08
N LYS A 139 -0.33 9.10 1.80
CA LYS A 139 -0.58 9.23 3.25
C LYS A 139 -2.07 9.21 3.58
N LYS A 140 -2.91 9.84 2.76
CA LYS A 140 -4.38 9.79 2.90
C LYS A 140 -4.91 8.37 2.64
N SER A 141 -4.48 7.69 1.58
CA SER A 141 -4.88 6.32 1.26
C SER A 141 -4.61 5.36 2.43
N TYR A 142 -3.40 5.40 3.02
CA TYR A 142 -3.08 4.63 4.23
C TYR A 142 -4.04 4.91 5.40
N ARG A 143 -4.32 6.19 5.68
CA ARG A 143 -5.22 6.58 6.76
C ARG A 143 -6.66 6.10 6.52
N ASP A 144 -7.15 6.26 5.31
CA ASP A 144 -8.52 5.92 4.94
C ASP A 144 -8.73 4.40 5.00
N ILE A 145 -7.73 3.60 4.60
CA ILE A 145 -7.79 2.14 4.73
C ILE A 145 -7.72 1.69 6.19
N VAL A 146 -6.82 2.24 7.00
CA VAL A 146 -6.76 1.91 8.44
C VAL A 146 -8.09 2.23 9.12
N LEU A 147 -8.74 3.33 8.73
CA LEU A 147 -10.07 3.67 9.22
C LEU A 147 -11.12 2.67 8.74
N ALA A 148 -11.12 2.30 7.46
CA ALA A 148 -12.04 1.31 6.90
C ALA A 148 -11.88 -0.05 7.58
N GLU A 149 -10.64 -0.53 7.77
CA GLU A 149 -10.32 -1.75 8.52
C GLU A 149 -10.89 -1.69 9.94
N LYS A 150 -10.62 -0.62 10.69
CA LYS A 150 -11.15 -0.47 12.05
C LYS A 150 -12.67 -0.49 12.09
N ILE A 151 -13.34 0.14 11.13
CA ILE A 151 -14.80 0.14 11.03
C ILE A 151 -15.29 -1.28 10.71
N MET A 152 -14.73 -1.94 9.69
CA MET A 152 -15.11 -3.30 9.33
C MET A 152 -14.92 -4.28 10.49
N PHE A 153 -13.78 -4.26 11.16
CA PHE A 153 -13.52 -5.13 12.31
C PHE A 153 -14.42 -4.82 13.51
N LYS A 154 -14.65 -3.53 13.83
CA LYS A 154 -15.47 -3.14 14.98
C LYS A 154 -16.96 -3.44 14.77
N PHE A 155 -17.47 -3.26 13.56
CA PHE A 155 -18.91 -3.33 13.28
C PHE A 155 -19.34 -4.62 12.58
N CYS A 156 -18.43 -5.31 11.89
CA CYS A 156 -18.74 -6.46 11.04
C CYS A 156 -17.90 -7.69 11.42
N GLY A 157 -17.54 -7.85 12.70
CA GLY A 157 -16.70 -8.93 13.23
C GLY A 157 -17.26 -10.35 13.12
N SER A 158 -18.32 -10.56 12.33
CA SER A 158 -18.76 -11.88 11.86
C SER A 158 -19.01 -11.85 10.36
N ASP A 159 -18.72 -12.97 9.70
CA ASP A 159 -19.05 -13.28 8.31
C ASP A 159 -20.47 -12.85 7.91
N ARG A 160 -21.45 -13.09 8.80
CA ARG A 160 -22.86 -12.75 8.59
C ARG A 160 -23.11 -11.25 8.55
N LEU A 161 -22.45 -10.46 9.40
CA LEU A 161 -22.57 -9.01 9.40
C LEU A 161 -21.82 -8.39 8.21
N LEU A 162 -20.62 -8.89 7.89
CA LEU A 162 -19.85 -8.48 6.72
C LEU A 162 -20.66 -8.64 5.43
N ASN A 163 -21.24 -9.82 5.19
CA ASN A 163 -22.06 -10.08 4.00
C ASN A 163 -23.32 -9.19 3.93
N ARG A 164 -23.92 -8.86 5.08
CA ARG A 164 -25.09 -7.96 5.13
C ARG A 164 -24.72 -6.51 4.79
N TRP A 165 -23.55 -6.06 5.25
CA TRP A 165 -23.08 -4.68 5.05
C TRP A 165 -22.23 -4.50 3.78
N TRP A 166 -21.85 -5.58 3.09
CA TRP A 166 -20.96 -5.56 1.94
C TRP A 166 -21.46 -4.65 0.82
N LYS A 167 -22.72 -4.78 0.39
CA LYS A 167 -23.32 -3.92 -0.65
C LYS A 167 -23.28 -2.43 -0.29
N PRO A 168 -23.74 -2.01 0.91
CA PRO A 168 -23.62 -0.60 1.31
C PRO A 168 -22.16 -0.13 1.49
N LEU A 169 -21.27 -0.96 2.02
CA LEU A 169 -19.84 -0.63 2.14
C LEU A 169 -19.20 -0.39 0.76
N MET A 170 -19.46 -1.27 -0.21
CA MET A 170 -18.97 -1.12 -1.58
C MET A 170 -19.53 0.13 -2.27
N ALA A 171 -20.81 0.45 -2.07
CA ALA A 171 -21.40 1.67 -2.60
C ALA A 171 -20.71 2.93 -2.02
N ILE A 172 -20.41 2.95 -0.72
CA ILE A 172 -19.70 4.08 -0.08
C ILE A 172 -18.26 4.20 -0.58
N LEU A 173 -17.58 3.07 -0.81
CA LEU A 173 -16.20 3.05 -1.32
C LEU A 173 -16.13 3.49 -2.79
N GLN A 174 -17.09 3.09 -3.62
CA GLN A 174 -17.19 3.49 -5.03
C GLN A 174 -17.59 4.95 -5.23
N MET A 175 -18.32 5.56 -4.30
CA MET A 175 -18.65 6.99 -4.36
C MET A 175 -17.48 7.93 -4.05
N LYS A 176 -16.34 7.39 -3.55
CA LYS A 176 -15.16 8.19 -3.16
C LYS A 176 -13.97 8.05 -4.11
N SER A 177 -14.04 7.16 -5.10
CA SER A 177 -13.08 7.03 -6.20
C SER A 177 -13.47 7.93 -7.37
#